data_AF-A0A2W0B291-F1
#
_entry.id   AF-A0A2W0B291-F1
#
_cell.length_a   1.000
_cell.length_b   1.000
_cell.length_c   1.000
_cell.angle_alpha   90.00
_cell.angle_beta   90.00
_cell.angle_gamma   90.00
#
_symmetry.space_group_name_H-M   'P 1'
#
loop_
_entity.id
_entity.type
_entity.pdbx_description
1 polymer ?
#
loop_
_entity_poly.entity_id
_entity_poly.type
_entity_poly.pdbx_seq_one_letter_code
_entity_poly.pdbx_strand_id
1 'polypeptide(L)'
;MSNAFQRWLILELMRPVVLIGSLIEKIAKPFLGPRAIRASIQRQNQFAEEIQQELPFLFNEHKGRVAADESLRHPHPFDYAVVIVQLDDFWQRFIRGRGELAVQVAAKGAPDGWEDLPIVLELLGGYEAKSRLILLLSDVETMLKPRMSRVREAFSPSQYTDLKPQLLQSREYERTAARQLSAEINRRLYG
;
A
#
# COMPACT_ATOMS: atom_id res chain seq x y z
N MET A 1 13.81 32.29 -42.41
CA MET A 1 14.30 30.91 -42.20
C MET A 1 13.14 30.08 -41.68
N SER A 2 12.81 28.96 -42.32
CA SER A 2 11.56 28.24 -42.05
C SER A 2 11.64 27.40 -40.76
N ASN A 3 10.53 27.32 -40.03
CA ASN A 3 10.35 26.52 -38.81
C ASN A 3 10.65 25.03 -38.98
N ALA A 4 10.74 24.54 -40.22
CA ALA A 4 11.10 23.16 -40.54
C ALA A 4 12.60 22.88 -40.29
N PHE A 5 13.47 23.87 -40.56
CA PHE A 5 14.92 23.70 -40.42
C PHE A 5 15.35 23.66 -38.94
N GLN A 6 14.73 24.50 -38.10
CA GLN A 6 14.98 24.49 -36.65
C GLN A 6 14.49 23.18 -35.98
N ARG A 7 13.36 22.62 -36.41
CA ARG A 7 12.86 21.33 -35.92
C ARG A 7 13.75 20.16 -36.34
N TRP A 8 14.27 20.19 -37.57
CA TRP A 8 15.18 19.16 -38.07
C TRP A 8 16.53 19.17 -37.30
N LEU A 9 17.10 20.36 -37.06
CA LEU A 9 18.37 20.51 -36.34
C LEU A 9 18.29 20.04 -34.87
N ILE A 10 17.17 20.33 -34.18
CA ILE A 10 16.95 19.91 -32.78
C ILE A 10 16.83 18.38 -32.67
N LEU A 11 16.18 17.72 -33.64
CA LEU A 11 16.05 16.26 -33.66
C LEU A 11 17.38 15.57 -33.95
N GLU A 12 18.22 16.14 -34.82
CA GLU A 12 19.52 15.56 -35.18
C GLU A 12 20.54 15.68 -34.03
N LEU A 13 20.50 16.78 -33.27
CA LEU A 13 21.34 16.99 -32.08
C LEU A 13 20.92 16.13 -30.87
N MET A 14 19.64 15.74 -30.78
CA MET A 14 19.11 14.93 -29.66
C MET A 14 19.27 13.42 -29.86
N ARG A 15 19.56 12.95 -31.08
CA ARG A 15 19.75 11.51 -31.40
C ARG A 15 20.80 10.77 -30.55
N PRO A 16 21.97 11.34 -30.19
CA PRO A 16 22.96 10.65 -29.36
C PRO A 16 22.48 10.43 -27.92
N VAL A 17 21.73 11.39 -27.37
CA VAL A 17 21.26 11.36 -25.97
C VAL A 17 20.17 10.29 -25.77
N VAL A 18 19.29 10.11 -26.76
CA VAL A 18 18.24 9.08 -26.74
C VAL A 18 18.84 7.66 -26.85
N LEU A 19 19.92 7.48 -27.60
CA LEU A 19 20.59 6.18 -27.74
C LEU A 19 21.33 5.77 -26.45
N ILE A 20 21.95 6.71 -25.73
CA ILE A 20 22.62 6.44 -24.45
C ILE A 20 21.62 6.04 -23.36
N GLY A 21 20.44 6.67 -23.30
CA GLY A 21 19.37 6.30 -22.34
C GLY A 21 18.84 4.88 -22.57
N SER A 22 18.68 4.46 -23.83
CA SER A 22 18.15 3.12 -24.17
C SER A 22 19.13 1.97 -23.90
N LEU A 23 20.45 2.25 -23.90
CA LEU A 23 21.47 1.26 -23.58
C LEU A 23 21.58 1.01 -22.07
N ILE A 24 21.39 2.06 -21.25
CA ILE A 24 21.41 1.95 -19.78
C ILE A 24 20.22 1.12 -19.28
N GLU A 25 19.02 1.29 -19.85
CA GLU A 25 17.85 0.49 -19.47
C GLU A 25 17.97 -1.00 -19.81
N LYS A 26 18.69 -1.36 -20.88
CA LYS A 26 18.88 -2.76 -21.30
C LYS A 26 20.04 -3.44 -20.58
N ILE A 27 21.07 -2.69 -20.17
CA ILE A 27 22.25 -3.24 -19.47
C ILE A 27 22.01 -3.35 -17.95
N ALA A 28 21.15 -2.51 -17.35
CA ALA A 28 20.84 -2.57 -15.92
C ALA A 28 19.86 -3.70 -15.52
N LYS A 29 19.00 -4.15 -16.44
CA LYS A 29 17.96 -5.16 -16.15
C LYS A 29 18.49 -6.56 -15.77
N PRO A 30 19.53 -7.13 -16.39
CA PRO A 30 19.98 -8.49 -16.05
C PRO A 30 20.88 -8.54 -14.81
N PHE A 31 21.62 -7.47 -14.50
CA PHE A 31 22.64 -7.49 -13.45
C PHE A 31 22.13 -7.13 -12.04
N LEU A 32 20.99 -6.44 -11.94
CA LEU A 32 20.36 -6.11 -10.65
C LEU A 32 19.26 -7.10 -10.23
N GLY A 33 18.77 -7.96 -11.14
CA GLY A 33 17.58 -8.79 -10.93
C GLY A 33 17.64 -9.71 -9.70
N PRO A 34 18.54 -10.71 -9.62
CA PRO A 34 18.51 -11.71 -8.55
C PRO A 34 18.89 -11.15 -7.17
N ARG A 35 19.84 -10.21 -7.10
CA ARG A 35 20.27 -9.63 -5.82
C ARG A 35 19.23 -8.68 -5.24
N ALA A 36 18.60 -7.85 -6.09
CA ALA A 36 17.51 -6.99 -5.64
C ALA A 36 16.29 -7.80 -5.19
N ILE A 37 15.95 -8.87 -5.90
CA ILE A 37 14.88 -9.80 -5.50
C ILE A 37 15.22 -10.44 -4.15
N ARG A 38 16.42 -10.98 -3.96
CA ARG A 38 16.85 -11.55 -2.66
C ARG A 38 16.78 -10.54 -1.53
N ALA A 39 17.27 -9.31 -1.75
CA ALA A 39 17.20 -8.25 -0.75
C ALA A 39 15.74 -7.89 -0.41
N SER A 40 14.85 -7.83 -1.40
CA SER A 40 13.41 -7.59 -1.18
C SER A 40 12.78 -8.72 -0.35
N ILE A 41 13.07 -9.97 -0.68
CA ILE A 41 12.58 -11.14 0.07
C ILE A 41 13.09 -11.09 1.51
N GLN A 42 14.37 -10.80 1.70
CA GLN A 42 14.98 -10.70 3.02
C GLN A 42 14.31 -9.62 3.88
N ARG A 43 14.04 -8.42 3.32
CA ARG A 43 13.32 -7.36 4.03
C ARG A 43 11.90 -7.75 4.42
N GLN A 44 11.20 -8.48 3.56
CA GLN A 44 9.85 -8.95 3.88
C GLN A 44 9.86 -10.02 4.97
N ASN A 45 10.82 -10.95 4.93
CA ASN A 45 10.97 -11.95 5.97
C ASN A 45 11.29 -11.28 7.31
N GLN A 46 12.22 -10.32 7.33
CA GLN A 46 12.51 -9.54 8.51
C GLN A 46 11.27 -8.79 9.01
N PHE A 47 10.52 -8.15 8.12
CA PHE A 47 9.30 -7.43 8.51
C PHE A 47 8.21 -8.38 9.02
N ALA A 48 8.10 -9.59 8.47
CA ALA A 48 7.19 -10.61 8.95
C ALA A 48 7.56 -11.11 10.35
N GLU A 49 8.85 -11.30 10.62
CA GLU A 49 9.36 -11.63 11.96
C GLU A 49 9.05 -10.51 12.95
N GLU A 50 9.28 -9.25 12.58
CA GLU A 50 8.92 -8.09 13.42
C GLU A 50 7.42 -8.05 13.71
N ILE A 51 6.56 -8.27 12.71
CA ILE A 51 5.10 -8.35 12.90
C ILE A 51 4.73 -9.48 13.88
N GLN A 52 5.38 -10.64 13.78
CA GLN A 52 5.15 -11.75 14.71
C GLN A 52 5.57 -11.42 16.14
N GLN A 53 6.68 -10.71 16.31
CA GLN A 53 7.21 -10.32 17.62
C GLN A 53 6.38 -9.21 18.27
N GLU A 54 6.03 -8.18 17.51
CA GLU A 54 5.34 -6.97 18.01
C GLU A 54 3.82 -7.14 18.07
N LEU A 55 3.23 -8.00 17.23
CA LEU A 55 1.78 -8.26 17.20
C LEU A 55 1.45 -9.73 17.51
N PRO A 56 1.93 -10.29 18.64
CA PRO A 56 1.79 -11.72 18.93
C PRO A 56 0.33 -12.16 19.06
N PHE A 57 -0.58 -11.24 19.41
CA PHE A 57 -2.02 -11.53 19.52
C PHE A 57 -2.62 -12.00 18.18
N LEU A 58 -2.13 -11.49 17.03
CA LEU A 58 -2.59 -11.92 15.72
C LEU A 58 -2.36 -13.43 15.51
N PHE A 59 -1.24 -13.94 16.01
CA PHE A 59 -0.81 -15.32 15.79
C PHE A 59 -1.30 -16.26 16.89
N ASN A 60 -1.15 -15.85 18.16
CA ASN A 60 -1.43 -16.70 19.31
C ASN A 60 -2.94 -16.80 19.58
N GLU A 61 -3.63 -15.66 19.57
CA GLU A 61 -5.06 -15.57 19.92
C GLU A 61 -5.94 -15.76 18.69
N HIS A 62 -5.54 -15.17 17.56
CA HIS A 62 -6.34 -15.17 16.32
C HIS A 62 -5.85 -16.13 15.24
N LYS A 63 -4.88 -17.01 15.56
CA LYS A 63 -4.38 -18.09 14.68
C LYS A 63 -3.88 -17.60 13.31
N GLY A 64 -3.46 -16.33 13.25
CA GLY A 64 -2.96 -15.69 12.04
C GLY A 64 -1.78 -16.43 11.44
N ARG A 65 -1.66 -16.40 10.11
CA ARG A 65 -0.55 -17.02 9.37
C ARG A 65 0.02 -16.04 8.37
N VAL A 66 1.34 -15.93 8.32
CA VAL A 66 1.99 -15.14 7.27
C VAL A 66 1.79 -15.86 5.94
N ALA A 67 1.26 -15.15 4.96
CA ALA A 67 1.12 -15.61 3.59
C ALA A 67 2.12 -14.91 2.68
N ALA A 68 2.56 -15.62 1.64
CA ALA A 68 3.38 -15.02 0.59
C ALA A 68 2.52 -14.02 -0.20
N ASP A 69 3.09 -12.86 -0.49
CA ASP A 69 2.49 -11.93 -1.44
C ASP A 69 2.85 -12.37 -2.87
N GLU A 70 1.90 -12.98 -3.58
CA GLU A 70 2.11 -13.44 -4.95
C GLU A 70 2.30 -12.28 -5.95
N SER A 71 2.04 -11.02 -5.55
CA SER A 71 2.29 -9.84 -6.38
C SER A 71 3.79 -9.53 -6.55
N LEU A 72 4.66 -10.20 -5.77
CA LEU A 72 6.12 -10.07 -5.77
C LEU A 72 6.85 -10.67 -6.96
N ARG A 73 6.16 -10.93 -8.08
CA ARG A 73 6.83 -11.28 -9.34
C ARG A 73 7.83 -10.21 -9.78
N HIS A 74 7.74 -9.00 -9.23
CA HIS A 74 8.65 -7.89 -9.49
C HIS A 74 9.14 -7.32 -8.15
N PRO A 75 10.45 -7.02 -8.01
CA PRO A 75 10.95 -6.32 -6.84
C PRO A 75 10.25 -4.96 -6.74
N HIS A 76 9.73 -4.62 -5.56
CA HIS A 76 9.19 -3.29 -5.35
C HIS A 76 10.34 -2.27 -5.49
N PRO A 77 10.13 -1.16 -6.20
CA PRO A 77 11.10 -0.07 -6.16
C PRO A 77 11.16 0.48 -4.73
N PHE A 78 12.37 0.83 -4.25
CA PHE A 78 12.65 1.37 -2.90
C PHE A 78 12.58 0.35 -1.74
N ASP A 79 12.81 0.80 -0.50
CA ASP A 79 12.79 0.00 0.74
C ASP A 79 11.37 -0.37 1.19
N TYR A 80 10.52 -0.83 0.26
CA TYR A 80 9.18 -1.31 0.57
C TYR A 80 9.19 -2.77 1.03
N ALA A 81 8.44 -3.06 2.08
CA ALA A 81 8.14 -4.42 2.54
C ALA A 81 6.63 -4.57 2.67
N VAL A 82 6.10 -5.67 2.12
CA VAL A 82 4.68 -6.02 2.19
C VAL A 82 4.56 -7.39 2.82
N VAL A 83 3.74 -7.51 3.85
CA VAL A 83 3.47 -8.77 4.56
C VAL A 83 1.97 -8.93 4.68
N ILE A 84 1.46 -10.11 4.32
CA ILE A 84 0.06 -10.46 4.46
C ILE A 84 -0.08 -11.46 5.60
N VAL A 85 -0.94 -11.16 6.56
CA VAL A 85 -1.37 -12.07 7.63
C VAL A 85 -2.79 -12.53 7.32
N GLN A 86 -2.96 -13.82 7.07
CA GLN A 86 -4.26 -14.44 6.88
C GLN A 86 -4.87 -14.81 8.23
N LEU A 87 -6.09 -14.35 8.48
CA LEU A 87 -6.93 -14.75 9.61
C LEU A 87 -8.14 -15.53 9.07
N ASP A 88 -8.99 -16.04 9.97
CA ASP A 88 -10.09 -16.94 9.60
C ASP A 88 -11.09 -16.28 8.63
N ASP A 89 -11.50 -15.04 8.95
CA ASP A 89 -12.57 -14.31 8.25
C ASP A 89 -12.03 -13.23 7.27
N PHE A 90 -10.83 -12.71 7.53
CA PHE A 90 -10.25 -11.61 6.78
C PHE A 90 -8.73 -11.72 6.67
N TRP A 91 -8.16 -10.98 5.74
CA TRP A 91 -6.72 -10.85 5.58
C TRP A 91 -6.28 -9.46 5.99
N GLN A 92 -5.08 -9.37 6.53
CA GLN A 92 -4.47 -8.11 6.93
C GLN A 92 -3.17 -7.91 6.16
N ARG A 93 -3.01 -6.77 5.50
CA ARG A 93 -1.82 -6.43 4.73
C ARG A 93 -1.09 -5.28 5.42
N PHE A 94 0.18 -5.51 5.73
CA PHE A 94 1.10 -4.51 6.28
C PHE A 94 2.03 -4.06 5.17
N ILE A 95 2.12 -2.75 4.96
CA ILE A 95 2.97 -2.12 3.95
C ILE A 95 3.86 -1.13 4.67
N ARG A 96 5.17 -1.39 4.69
CA ARG A 96 6.15 -0.44 5.22
C ARG A 96 6.96 0.13 4.09
N GLY A 97 7.12 1.46 4.06
CA GLY A 97 7.99 2.13 3.10
C GLY A 97 8.10 3.63 3.39
N ARG A 98 9.26 4.21 3.10
CA ARG A 98 9.51 5.68 3.22
C ARG A 98 9.18 6.29 4.60
N GLY A 99 9.34 5.51 5.67
CA GLY A 99 9.05 5.95 7.03
C GLY A 99 7.57 5.85 7.43
N GLU A 100 6.72 5.29 6.57
CA GLU A 100 5.30 5.08 6.82
C GLU A 100 4.98 3.60 6.95
N LEU A 101 3.95 3.30 7.76
CA LEU A 101 3.35 1.99 7.89
C LEU A 101 1.87 2.10 7.53
N ALA A 102 1.46 1.49 6.42
CA ALA A 102 0.05 1.34 6.08
C ALA A 102 -0.43 -0.06 6.46
N VAL A 103 -1.63 -0.13 7.03
CA VAL A 103 -2.25 -1.40 7.41
C VAL A 103 -3.63 -1.44 6.76
N GLN A 104 -3.87 -2.51 6.02
CA GLN A 104 -5.08 -2.73 5.26
C GLN A 104 -5.72 -4.05 5.63
N VAL A 105 -7.02 -4.16 5.43
CA VAL A 105 -7.80 -5.38 5.65
C VAL A 105 -8.66 -5.69 4.43
N ALA A 106 -8.82 -6.96 4.11
CA ALA A 106 -9.70 -7.42 3.04
C ALA A 106 -10.50 -8.61 3.54
N ALA A 107 -11.77 -8.71 3.13
CA ALA A 107 -12.56 -9.91 3.42
C ALA A 107 -11.96 -11.10 2.70
N LYS A 108 -11.94 -12.27 3.34
CA LYS A 108 -11.39 -13.49 2.73
C LYS A 108 -12.09 -13.86 1.42
N GLY A 109 -13.38 -13.57 1.30
CA GLY A 109 -14.17 -13.77 0.08
C GLY A 109 -14.00 -12.66 -0.98
N ALA A 110 -13.27 -11.59 -0.69
CA ALA A 110 -13.02 -10.46 -1.59
C ALA A 110 -11.58 -9.94 -1.45
N PRO A 111 -10.56 -10.74 -1.83
CA PRO A 111 -9.15 -10.44 -1.58
C PRO A 111 -8.60 -9.21 -2.33
N ASP A 112 -9.31 -8.73 -3.35
CA ASP A 112 -8.96 -7.49 -4.06
C ASP A 112 -9.52 -6.23 -3.37
N GLY A 113 -10.39 -6.39 -2.37
CA GLY A 113 -11.09 -5.31 -1.67
C GLY A 113 -10.35 -4.79 -0.43
N TRP A 114 -9.09 -4.37 -0.59
CA TRP A 114 -8.27 -3.87 0.52
C TRP A 114 -8.71 -2.50 1.04
N GLU A 115 -9.05 -2.42 2.32
CA GLU A 115 -9.47 -1.20 3.01
C GLU A 115 -8.45 -0.77 4.06
N ASP A 116 -8.22 0.53 4.20
CA ASP A 116 -7.32 1.03 5.24
C ASP A 116 -7.92 0.79 6.62
N LEU A 117 -7.13 0.19 7.51
CA LEU A 117 -7.56 -0.19 8.85
C LEU A 117 -8.10 1.00 9.66
N PRO A 118 -7.49 2.22 9.64
CA PRO A 118 -8.05 3.37 10.34
C PRO A 118 -9.49 3.72 9.89
N ILE A 119 -9.78 3.64 8.58
CA ILE A 119 -11.12 3.92 8.04
C ILE A 119 -12.12 2.87 8.53
N VAL A 120 -11.73 1.60 8.50
CA VAL A 120 -12.55 0.51 9.02
C VAL A 120 -12.87 0.72 10.49
N LEU A 121 -11.87 1.04 11.31
CA LEU A 121 -12.06 1.24 12.76
C LEU A 121 -12.92 2.47 13.08
N GLU A 122 -12.84 3.52 12.25
CA GLU A 122 -13.70 4.70 12.35
C GLU A 122 -15.17 4.33 12.06
N LEU A 123 -15.42 3.59 10.97
CA LEU A 123 -16.78 3.14 10.58
C LEU A 123 -17.42 2.20 11.59
N LEU A 124 -16.64 1.28 12.18
CA LEU A 124 -17.16 0.32 13.16
C LEU A 124 -17.44 0.94 14.54
N GLY A 125 -17.13 2.22 14.71
CA GLY A 125 -17.32 2.94 15.96
C GLY A 125 -16.31 2.50 17.03
N GLY A 126 -15.70 3.48 17.69
CA GLY A 126 -14.80 3.25 18.81
C GLY A 126 -13.35 3.60 18.53
N TYR A 127 -13.01 4.17 17.38
CA TYR A 127 -11.72 4.83 17.17
C TYR A 127 -11.94 6.20 16.54
N GLU A 128 -11.76 7.27 17.33
CA GLU A 128 -11.67 8.62 16.81
C GLU A 128 -10.20 8.90 16.47
N ALA A 129 -9.86 8.72 15.20
CA ALA A 129 -8.51 8.97 14.72
C ALA A 129 -8.22 10.49 14.78
N LYS A 130 -7.49 10.96 15.81
CA LYS A 130 -6.85 12.29 15.75
C LYS A 130 -5.82 12.37 14.63
N SER A 131 -5.23 11.22 14.29
CA SER A 131 -4.35 11.00 13.14
C SER A 131 -4.65 9.62 12.58
N ARG A 132 -4.82 9.52 11.27
CA ARG A 132 -4.97 8.24 10.56
C ARG A 132 -3.61 7.62 10.20
N LEU A 133 -2.51 8.28 10.55
CA LEU A 133 -1.16 7.78 10.30
C LEU A 133 -0.80 6.70 11.32
N ILE A 134 -0.42 5.55 10.81
CA ILE A 134 0.22 4.49 11.59
C ILE A 134 1.71 4.61 11.29
N LEU A 135 2.52 4.79 12.34
CA LEU A 135 3.97 4.91 12.19
C LEU A 135 4.67 3.65 12.69
N LEU A 136 4.12 3.05 13.76
CA LEU A 136 4.70 1.91 14.45
C LEU A 136 3.72 0.73 14.53
N LEU A 137 4.25 -0.48 14.70
CA LEU A 137 3.43 -1.67 14.91
C LEU A 137 2.65 -1.58 16.24
N SER A 138 3.22 -0.97 17.28
CA SER A 138 2.54 -0.73 18.56
C SER A 138 1.27 0.12 18.43
N ASP A 139 1.23 1.06 17.46
CA ASP A 139 0.01 1.81 17.14
C ASP A 139 -1.08 0.85 16.66
N VAL A 140 -0.71 -0.10 15.78
CA VAL A 140 -1.61 -1.14 15.28
C VAL A 140 -2.15 -2.00 16.43
N GLU A 141 -1.30 -2.43 17.37
CA GLU A 141 -1.76 -3.21 18.51
C GLU A 141 -2.81 -2.44 19.32
N THR A 142 -2.51 -1.19 19.68
CA THR A 142 -3.37 -0.32 20.48
C THR A 142 -4.72 -0.06 19.79
N MET A 143 -4.71 0.10 18.47
CA MET A 143 -5.89 0.34 17.66
C MET A 143 -6.72 -0.93 17.44
N LEU A 144 -6.07 -2.02 17.06
CA LEU A 144 -6.74 -3.21 16.54
C LEU A 144 -7.10 -4.21 17.64
N LYS A 145 -6.17 -4.50 18.57
CA LYS A 145 -6.36 -5.56 19.58
C LYS A 145 -7.67 -5.45 20.37
N PRO A 146 -8.04 -4.29 20.95
CA PRO A 146 -9.31 -4.17 21.69
C PRO A 146 -10.56 -4.22 20.78
N ARG A 147 -10.39 -4.11 19.45
CA ARG A 147 -11.48 -4.05 18.46
C ARG A 147 -11.51 -5.27 17.54
N MET A 148 -10.63 -6.23 17.76
CA MET A 148 -10.41 -7.35 16.85
C MET A 148 -11.68 -8.17 16.61
N SER A 149 -12.48 -8.43 17.66
CA SER A 149 -13.75 -9.14 17.52
C SER A 149 -14.73 -8.41 16.61
N ARG A 150 -14.80 -7.08 16.69
CA ARG A 150 -15.68 -6.26 15.83
C ARG A 150 -15.20 -6.26 14.38
N VAL A 151 -13.90 -6.12 14.16
CA VAL A 151 -13.32 -6.20 12.80
C VAL A 151 -13.60 -7.57 12.20
N ARG A 152 -13.38 -8.64 12.96
CA ARG A 152 -13.66 -10.01 12.53
C ARG A 152 -15.12 -10.20 12.15
N GLU A 153 -16.03 -9.77 13.02
CA GLU A 153 -17.46 -9.85 12.80
C GLU A 153 -17.88 -9.08 11.55
N ALA A 154 -17.39 -7.84 11.38
CA ALA A 154 -17.74 -6.99 10.25
C ALA A 154 -17.24 -7.51 8.90
N PHE A 155 -16.12 -8.24 8.89
CA PHE A 155 -15.57 -8.89 7.70
C PHE A 155 -16.03 -10.35 7.52
N SER A 156 -16.89 -10.85 8.40
CA SER A 156 -17.55 -12.14 8.19
C SER A 156 -18.40 -12.11 6.91
N PRO A 157 -18.62 -13.27 6.24
CA PRO A 157 -19.39 -13.30 4.99
C PRO A 157 -20.81 -12.72 5.10
N SER A 158 -21.45 -12.82 6.27
CA SER A 158 -22.79 -12.29 6.50
C SER A 158 -22.79 -10.77 6.63
N GLN A 159 -21.86 -10.19 7.38
CA GLN A 159 -21.87 -8.74 7.64
C GLN A 159 -21.11 -7.92 6.60
N TYR A 160 -20.16 -8.51 5.89
CA TYR A 160 -19.37 -7.79 4.88
C TYR A 160 -20.26 -7.20 3.77
N THR A 161 -21.37 -7.87 3.45
CA THR A 161 -22.35 -7.38 2.45
C THR A 161 -22.93 -6.02 2.84
N ASP A 162 -23.15 -5.78 4.14
CA ASP A 162 -23.72 -4.54 4.66
C ASP A 162 -22.63 -3.47 4.92
N LEU A 163 -21.41 -3.90 5.25
CA LEU A 163 -20.27 -3.02 5.45
C LEU A 163 -19.73 -2.44 4.13
N LYS A 164 -19.71 -3.24 3.07
CA LYS A 164 -19.09 -2.89 1.78
C LYS A 164 -19.62 -1.58 1.17
N PRO A 165 -20.94 -1.29 1.13
CA PRO A 165 -21.44 -0.01 0.65
C PRO A 165 -20.91 1.20 1.45
N GLN A 166 -20.75 1.06 2.77
CA GLN A 166 -20.25 2.13 3.64
C GLN A 166 -18.77 2.42 3.38
N LEU A 167 -17.97 1.38 3.18
CA LEU A 167 -16.56 1.50 2.79
C LEU A 167 -16.41 2.20 1.44
N LEU A 168 -17.24 1.83 0.46
CA LEU A 168 -17.26 2.48 -0.86
C LEU A 168 -17.62 3.96 -0.76
N GLN A 169 -18.63 4.30 0.05
CA GLN A 169 -19.03 5.68 0.28
C GLN A 169 -17.90 6.50 0.93
N SER A 170 -17.21 5.94 1.92
CA SER A 170 -16.07 6.59 2.58
C SER A 170 -14.95 6.92 1.58
N ARG A 171 -14.59 5.97 0.70
CA ARG A 171 -13.58 6.19 -0.35
C ARG A 171 -13.98 7.28 -1.35
N GLU A 172 -15.23 7.29 -1.79
CA GLU A 172 -15.70 8.31 -2.74
C GLU A 172 -15.71 9.71 -2.11
N TYR A 173 -16.02 9.81 -0.82
CA TYR A 173 -15.90 11.05 -0.07
C TYR A 173 -14.44 11.53 -0.03
N GLU A 174 -13.48 10.66 0.32
CA GLU A 174 -12.06 11.00 0.36
C GLU A 174 -11.51 11.42 -1.01
N ARG A 175 -11.88 10.70 -2.08
CA ARG A 175 -11.51 11.06 -3.45
C ARG A 175 -12.03 12.44 -3.83
N THR A 176 -13.26 12.76 -3.43
CA THR A 176 -13.87 14.06 -3.71
C THR A 176 -13.17 15.17 -2.92
N ALA A 177 -12.91 14.96 -1.63
CA ALA A 177 -12.18 15.90 -0.79
C ALA A 177 -10.75 16.16 -1.31
N ALA A 178 -10.02 15.11 -1.69
CA ALA A 178 -8.68 15.21 -2.26
C ALA A 178 -8.68 16.02 -3.56
N ARG A 179 -9.66 15.77 -4.46
CA ARG A 179 -9.82 16.54 -5.70
C ARG A 179 -10.07 18.02 -5.44
N GLN A 180 -10.91 18.35 -4.47
CA GLN A 180 -11.19 19.74 -4.09
C GLN A 180 -9.94 20.43 -3.53
N LEU A 181 -9.20 19.75 -2.64
CA LEU A 181 -7.96 20.28 -2.08
C LEU A 181 -6.91 20.52 -3.17
N SER A 182 -6.71 19.56 -4.08
CA SER A 182 -5.79 19.73 -5.22
C SER A 182 -6.20 20.89 -6.13
N ALA A 183 -7.50 21.06 -6.40
CA ALA A 183 -8.00 22.18 -7.19
C ALA A 183 -7.73 23.53 -6.51
N GLU A 184 -7.92 23.61 -5.19
CA GLU A 184 -7.66 24.83 -4.42
C GLU A 184 -6.15 25.16 -4.35
N ILE A 185 -5.30 24.17 -4.13
CA ILE A 185 -3.84 24.35 -4.16
C ILE A 185 -3.38 24.85 -5.53
N ASN A 186 -3.86 24.23 -6.61
CA ASN A 186 -3.52 24.66 -7.97
C ASN A 186 -4.02 26.08 -8.26
N ARG A 187 -5.22 26.43 -7.81
CA ARG A 187 -5.74 27.80 -7.93
C ARG A 187 -4.84 28.81 -7.21
N ARG A 188 -4.32 28.49 -6.02
CA ARG A 188 -3.43 29.40 -5.26
C ARG A 188 -2.03 29.53 -5.84
N LEU A 189 -1.53 28.48 -6.48
CA LEU A 189 -0.16 28.47 -7.03
C LEU A 189 -0.09 29.03 -8.45
N TYR A 190 -1.17 28.94 -9.23
CA TYR A 190 -1.18 29.24 -10.66
C TYR A 190 -2.27 30.21 -11.12
N GLY A 191 -3.14 30.69 -10.23
CA GLY A 191 -4.21 31.66 -10.52
C GLY A 191 -3.87 33.04 -10.01
#